data_AF-M5UKQ4-F1
#
_entry.id   AF-M5UKQ4-F1
#
_cell.length_a   1.000
_cell.length_b   1.000
_cell.length_c   1.000
_cell.angle_alpha   90.00
_cell.angle_beta   90.00
_cell.angle_gamma   90.00
#
_symmetry.space_group_name_H-M   'P 1'
#
loop_
_entity.id
_entity.type
_entity.pdbx_description
1 polymer ?
#
loop_
_entity_poly.entity_id
_entity_poly.type
_entity_poly.pdbx_seq_one_letter_code
_entity_poly.pdbx_strand_id
1 'polypeptide(L)'
;MGISEEELKRRVPSVYSDASLGQVSEKYLQIKTSDVLSLFSDIGWEVQTATEINVRNKDRKGFQKHMLILEHPSMIFQDEGKLNVVIRNSHDRSNSLEIFYGFLRFACSNQLLVS
;
A
#
# COMPACT_ATOMS: atom_id res chain seq x y z
N MET A 1 1.68 -13.37 -11.25
CA MET A 1 2.37 -12.19 -11.81
C MET A 1 1.61 -10.99 -11.29
N GLY A 2 2.27 -10.21 -10.44
CA GLY A 2 1.71 -9.02 -9.82
C GLY A 2 1.41 -7.88 -10.80
N ILE A 3 0.89 -6.79 -10.24
CA ILE A 3 0.58 -5.54 -10.93
C ILE A 3 1.89 -4.88 -11.39
N SER A 4 2.00 -4.48 -12.66
CA SER A 4 3.18 -3.79 -13.18
C SER A 4 3.34 -2.38 -12.60
N GLU A 5 4.55 -1.82 -12.67
CA GLU A 5 4.80 -0.47 -12.18
C GLU A 5 3.97 0.60 -12.92
N GLU A 6 3.77 0.46 -14.23
CA GLU A 6 2.92 1.36 -15.02
C GLU A 6 1.46 1.30 -14.57
N GLU A 7 0.98 0.09 -14.25
CA GLU A 7 -0.36 -0.11 -13.75
C GLU A 7 -0.52 0.47 -12.33
N LEU A 8 0.50 0.33 -11.47
CA LEU A 8 0.52 0.94 -10.14
C LEU A 8 0.48 2.48 -10.24
N LYS A 9 1.31 3.08 -11.09
CA LYS A 9 1.30 4.54 -11.32
C LYS A 9 -0.06 5.05 -11.79
N ARG A 10 -0.83 4.22 -12.51
CA ARG A 10 -2.19 4.57 -12.93
C ARG A 10 -3.24 4.36 -11.85
N ARG A 11 -3.16 3.27 -11.08
CA ARG A 11 -4.17 2.90 -10.06
C ARG A 11 -4.02 3.68 -8.76
N VAL A 12 -2.78 3.90 -8.34
CA VAL A 12 -2.43 4.50 -7.06
C VAL A 12 -1.37 5.60 -7.24
N PRO A 13 -1.61 6.63 -8.06
CA PRO A 13 -0.65 7.70 -8.30
C PRO A 13 -0.17 8.39 -7.01
N SER A 14 -0.98 8.40 -5.94
CA SER A 14 -0.59 8.98 -4.64
C SER A 14 0.60 8.28 -3.99
N VAL A 15 0.85 6.99 -4.28
CA VAL A 15 2.00 6.22 -3.79
C VAL A 15 3.34 6.81 -4.26
N TYR A 16 3.34 7.41 -5.46
CA TYR A 16 4.52 7.95 -6.13
C TYR A 16 4.62 9.47 -6.02
N SER A 17 3.77 10.11 -5.21
CA SER A 17 3.82 11.56 -5.01
C SER A 17 5.02 11.93 -4.14
N ASP A 18 5.91 12.76 -4.68
CA ASP A 18 7.02 13.36 -3.94
C ASP A 18 6.59 14.50 -3.01
N ALA A 19 5.37 15.02 -3.20
CA ALA A 19 4.87 16.11 -2.40
C ALA A 19 4.47 15.61 -1.00
N SER A 20 4.71 16.46 -0.01
CA SER A 20 4.02 16.47 1.28
C SER A 20 2.98 17.59 1.25
N LEU A 21 1.76 17.36 1.73
CA LEU A 21 0.76 18.44 1.75
C LEU A 21 1.18 19.53 2.76
N GLY A 22 1.59 20.71 2.29
CA GLY A 22 1.91 21.90 3.10
C GLY A 22 3.35 21.98 3.64
N GLN A 23 3.64 22.96 4.50
CA GLN A 23 4.93 23.05 5.21
C GLN A 23 5.06 21.88 6.20
N VAL A 24 6.19 21.19 6.10
CA VAL A 24 6.58 20.11 7.03
C VAL A 24 7.48 20.70 8.11
N SER A 25 7.29 20.25 9.36
CA SER A 25 8.26 20.55 10.40
C SER A 25 9.55 19.76 10.14
N GLU A 26 10.69 20.24 10.63
CA GLU A 26 11.98 19.53 10.53
C GLU A 26 11.95 18.11 11.15
N LYS A 27 10.95 17.82 11.99
CA LYS A 27 10.77 16.52 12.66
C LYS A 27 9.91 15.54 11.87
N TYR A 28 9.21 15.99 10.82
CA TYR A 28 8.33 15.11 10.03
C TYR A 28 9.14 14.36 8.97
N LEU A 29 9.33 13.07 9.17
CA LEU A 29 9.91 12.16 8.19
C LEU A 29 8.78 11.49 7.42
N GLN A 30 8.57 11.92 6.18
CA GLN A 30 7.65 11.23 5.27
C GLN A 30 8.30 9.94 4.79
N ILE A 31 7.72 8.79 5.16
CA ILE A 31 8.09 7.51 4.55
C ILE A 31 7.27 7.37 3.28
N LYS A 32 7.95 7.41 2.13
CA LYS A 32 7.29 7.22 0.83
C LYS A 32 6.95 5.75 0.67
N THR A 33 5.70 5.47 0.32
CA THR A 33 5.26 4.10 0.07
C THR A 33 5.99 3.47 -1.12
N SER A 34 6.44 4.26 -2.12
CA SER A 34 7.28 3.79 -3.22
C SER A 34 8.58 3.13 -2.74
N ASP A 35 9.23 3.73 -1.74
CA ASP A 35 10.51 3.24 -1.22
C ASP A 35 10.29 1.92 -0.48
N VAL A 36 9.21 1.82 0.28
CA VAL A 36 8.79 0.59 0.94
C VAL A 36 8.49 -0.52 -0.08
N LEU A 37 7.80 -0.20 -1.17
CA LEU A 37 7.51 -1.16 -2.24
C LEU A 37 8.78 -1.66 -2.95
N SER A 38 9.77 -0.79 -3.14
CA SER A 38 11.08 -1.18 -3.68
C SER A 38 11.74 -2.22 -2.78
N LEU A 39 11.77 -1.98 -1.47
CA LEU A 39 12.36 -2.92 -0.50
C LEU A 39 11.68 -4.29 -0.53
N PHE A 40 10.34 -4.33 -0.60
CA PHE A 40 9.60 -5.58 -0.72
C PHE A 40 9.84 -6.29 -2.06
N SER A 41 9.95 -5.54 -3.16
CA SER A 41 10.23 -6.10 -4.48
C SER A 41 11.63 -6.73 -4.52
N ASP A 42 12.62 -6.09 -3.89
CA ASP A 42 14.01 -6.59 -3.81
C ASP A 42 14.10 -7.94 -3.09
N ILE A 43 13.17 -8.22 -2.16
CA ILE A 43 13.05 -9.51 -1.47
C ILE A 43 11.96 -10.42 -2.06
N GLY A 44 11.51 -10.17 -3.29
CA GLY A 44 10.68 -11.09 -4.07
C GLY A 44 9.17 -11.00 -3.83
N TRP A 45 8.69 -9.96 -3.14
CA TRP A 45 7.24 -9.75 -2.97
C TRP A 45 6.65 -9.01 -4.17
N GLU A 46 5.48 -9.44 -4.60
CA GLU A 46 4.76 -8.86 -5.72
C GLU A 46 3.45 -8.20 -5.24
N VAL A 47 3.18 -6.98 -5.71
CA VAL A 47 1.88 -6.32 -5.45
C VAL A 47 0.77 -7.03 -6.22
N GLN A 48 -0.23 -7.55 -5.53
CA GLN A 48 -1.41 -8.22 -6.13
C GLN A 48 -2.63 -7.30 -6.18
N THR A 49 -2.75 -6.40 -5.20
CA THR A 49 -3.85 -5.43 -5.12
C THR A 49 -3.29 -4.06 -4.81
N ALA A 50 -3.81 -3.04 -5.51
CA ALA A 50 -3.48 -1.65 -5.28
C ALA A 50 -4.76 -0.81 -5.44
N THR A 51 -5.14 -0.10 -4.38
CA THR A 51 -6.30 0.78 -4.37
C THR A 51 -5.99 2.09 -3.66
N GLU A 52 -6.58 3.19 -4.13
CA GLU A 52 -6.59 4.46 -3.40
C GLU A 52 -8.01 5.03 -3.35
N ILE A 53 -8.31 5.75 -2.27
CA ILE A 53 -9.64 6.31 -2.02
C ILE A 53 -9.67 7.73 -2.56
N ASN A 54 -10.65 8.01 -3.42
CA ASN A 54 -10.84 9.35 -3.95
C ASN A 54 -11.18 10.35 -2.84
N VAL A 55 -10.63 11.55 -2.93
CA VAL A 55 -10.83 12.63 -1.95
C VAL A 55 -11.87 13.63 -2.44
N ARG A 56 -12.76 14.07 -1.55
CA ARG A 56 -13.75 15.11 -1.86
C ARG A 56 -13.12 16.51 -1.90
N ASN A 57 -12.15 16.76 -1.03
CA ASN A 57 -11.42 18.02 -0.99
C ASN A 57 -10.34 18.04 -2.07
N LYS A 58 -10.43 19.00 -3.00
CA LYS A 58 -9.49 19.17 -4.12
C LYS A 58 -8.06 19.43 -3.64
N ASP A 59 -7.88 20.08 -2.50
CA ASP A 59 -6.56 20.40 -1.95
C ASP A 59 -5.80 19.15 -1.47
N ARG A 60 -6.51 18.03 -1.30
CA ARG A 60 -5.93 16.73 -0.87
C ARG A 60 -5.71 15.79 -2.05
N LYS A 61 -6.00 16.23 -3.28
CA LYS A 61 -5.81 15.42 -4.48
C LYS A 61 -4.31 15.20 -4.71
N GLY A 62 -3.90 13.95 -4.85
CA GLY A 62 -2.48 13.54 -4.94
C GLY A 62 -1.94 12.97 -3.62
N PHE A 63 -2.71 13.02 -2.55
CA PHE A 63 -2.34 12.51 -1.22
C PHE A 63 -3.38 11.50 -0.68
N GLN A 64 -4.02 10.77 -1.59
CA GLN A 64 -5.06 9.82 -1.27
C GLN A 64 -4.57 8.76 -0.28
N LYS A 65 -5.49 8.29 0.57
CA LYS A 65 -5.26 7.07 1.35
C LYS A 65 -5.19 5.91 0.39
N HIS A 66 -4.12 5.14 0.44
CA HIS A 66 -3.92 3.98 -0.41
C HIS A 66 -3.68 2.72 0.40
N MET A 67 -4.03 1.60 -0.20
CA MET A 67 -3.86 0.27 0.34
C MET A 67 -3.25 -0.63 -0.74
N LEU A 68 -2.18 -1.32 -0.37
CA LEU A 68 -1.47 -2.26 -1.22
C LEU A 68 -1.46 -3.62 -0.53
N ILE A 69 -1.60 -4.68 -1.31
CA ILE A 69 -1.50 -6.06 -0.81
C ILE A 69 -0.47 -6.77 -1.64
N LEU A 70 0.52 -7.33 -0.96
CA LEU A 70 1.64 -8.03 -1.54
C LEU A 70 1.54 -9.52 -1.21
N GLU A 71 2.04 -10.35 -2.12
CA GLU A 71 2.20 -11.78 -1.95
C GLU A 71 3.60 -12.19 -2.37
N HIS A 72 4.17 -13.20 -1.71
CA HIS A 72 5.42 -13.83 -2.15
C HIS A 72 5.10 -15.21 -2.76
N PRO A 73 5.61 -15.55 -3.96
CA PRO A 73 5.28 -16.81 -4.64
C PRO A 73 5.55 -18.08 -3.84
N SER A 74 6.55 -18.05 -2.94
CA SER A 74 6.91 -19.18 -2.09
C SER A 74 6.27 -19.19 -0.70
N MET A 75 5.55 -18.14 -0.29
CA MET A 75 4.96 -18.03 1.05
C MET A 75 3.53 -18.58 1.05
N ILE A 76 3.41 -19.88 0.80
CA ILE A 76 2.14 -20.61 0.72
C ILE A 76 2.11 -21.68 1.81
N PHE A 77 1.06 -21.64 2.62
CA PHE A 77 0.84 -22.52 3.77
C PHE A 77 -0.37 -23.41 3.49
N GLN A 78 -0.31 -24.68 3.93
CA GLN A 78 -1.21 -25.74 3.48
C GLN A 78 -2.69 -25.47 3.82
N ASP A 79 -2.98 -24.94 5.01
CA ASP A 79 -4.35 -24.76 5.51
C ASP A 79 -4.82 -23.29 5.46
N GLU A 80 -3.87 -22.36 5.38
CA GLU A 80 -4.08 -20.93 5.46
C GLU A 80 -3.99 -20.25 4.08
N GLY A 81 -3.29 -20.86 3.14
CA GLY A 81 -3.06 -20.32 1.80
C GLY A 81 -1.87 -19.36 1.75
N LYS A 82 -1.98 -18.29 0.96
CA LYS A 82 -0.89 -17.34 0.76
C LYS A 82 -0.78 -16.36 1.92
N LEU A 83 0.43 -16.14 2.41
CA LEU A 83 0.70 -15.03 3.32
C LEU A 83 0.60 -13.71 2.57
N ASN A 84 -0.17 -12.78 3.12
CA ASN A 84 -0.33 -11.44 2.58
C ASN A 84 0.39 -10.42 3.46
N VAL A 85 1.06 -9.45 2.83
CA VAL A 85 1.49 -8.21 3.49
C VAL A 85 0.58 -7.10 2.99
N VAL A 86 0.02 -6.33 3.91
CA VAL A 86 -0.83 -5.19 3.58
C VAL A 86 -0.15 -3.92 4.06
N ILE A 87 -0.08 -2.94 3.16
CA ILE A 87 0.50 -1.63 3.42
C ILE A 87 -0.63 -0.60 3.30
N ARG A 88 -0.81 0.22 4.34
CA ARG A 88 -1.70 1.38 4.32
C ARG A 88 -0.92 2.64 4.63
N ASN A 89 -1.15 3.70 3.87
CA ASN A 89 -0.53 4.99 4.14
C ASN A 89 -1.36 6.12 3.53
N SER A 90 -1.08 7.35 3.95
CA SER A 90 -1.51 8.55 3.26
C SER A 90 -0.48 9.66 3.40
N HIS A 91 -0.13 10.29 2.29
CA HIS A 91 0.88 11.35 2.26
C HIS A 91 0.30 12.73 2.68
N ASP A 92 -0.94 12.77 3.20
CA ASP A 92 -1.64 13.96 3.67
C ASP A 92 -1.58 14.17 5.20
N ARG A 93 -0.76 13.37 5.90
CA ARG A 93 -0.59 13.36 7.36
C ARG A 93 -1.81 12.92 8.17
N SER A 94 -2.88 12.43 7.53
CA SER A 94 -4.06 11.95 8.26
C SER A 94 -3.93 10.52 8.75
N ASN A 95 -3.02 9.72 8.17
CA ASN A 95 -2.66 8.39 8.63
C ASN A 95 -1.13 8.26 8.65
N SER A 96 -0.62 7.40 9.53
CA SER A 96 0.74 6.90 9.47
C SER A 96 0.85 5.74 8.47
N LEU A 97 2.08 5.44 8.05
CA LEU A 97 2.40 4.17 7.40
C LEU A 97 2.10 3.02 8.38
N GLU A 98 1.30 2.08 7.93
CA GLU A 98 0.99 0.83 8.64
C GLU A 98 1.33 -0.34 7.72
N ILE A 99 2.05 -1.32 8.27
CA ILE A 99 2.39 -2.56 7.59
C ILE A 99 1.98 -3.70 8.51
N PHE A 100 1.17 -4.61 7.98
CA PHE A 100 0.71 -5.79 8.71
C PHE A 100 0.71 -7.01 7.80
N TYR A 101 0.84 -8.19 8.39
CA TYR A 101 0.84 -9.46 7.65
C TYR A 101 -0.22 -10.40 8.22
N GLY A 102 -0.69 -11.31 7.38
CA GLY A 102 -1.68 -12.31 7.76
C GLY A 102 -2.29 -12.98 6.54
N PHE A 103 -3.31 -13.80 6.77
CA PHE A 103 -4.03 -14.51 5.71
C PHE A 103 -5.33 -13.79 5.40
N LEU A 104 -5.51 -13.36 4.14
CA LEU A 104 -6.76 -12.75 3.70
C LEU A 104 -7.81 -13.82 3.40
N ARG A 105 -8.97 -13.72 4.05
CA ARG A 105 -10.11 -14.60 3.82
C ARG A 105 -11.17 -13.86 2.99
N PHE A 106 -11.59 -14.45 1.87
CA PHE A 106 -12.67 -13.96 1.00
C PHE A 106 -14.05 -14.19 1.63
N ALA A 107 -14.35 -13.58 2.78
CA ALA A 107 -15.67 -13.69 3.39
C ALA A 107 -16.67 -12.60 2.91
N CYS A 108 -16.18 -11.55 2.24
CA CYS A 108 -16.91 -10.53 1.49
C CYS A 108 -15.84 -9.69 0.75
N SER A 109 -16.22 -8.80 -0.18
CA SER A 109 -15.32 -7.83 -0.86
C SER A 109 -14.48 -6.93 0.08
N ASN A 110 -14.62 -7.10 1.39
CA ASN A 110 -14.00 -6.35 2.47
C ASN A 110 -12.63 -6.91 2.93
N GLN A 111 -12.14 -8.01 2.34
CA GLN A 111 -10.77 -8.52 2.54
C GLN A 111 -10.36 -8.61 4.03
N LEU A 112 -11.06 -9.44 4.80
CA LEU A 112 -10.76 -9.63 6.22
C LEU A 112 -9.39 -10.29 6.38
N LEU A 113 -8.50 -9.65 7.13
CA LEU A 113 -7.21 -10.20 7.52
C LEU A 113 -7.32 -10.98 8.83
N VAL A 114 -6.76 -12.17 8.86
CA VAL A 114 -6.58 -12.98 10.08
C VAL A 114 -5.08 -13.12 10.34
N SER A 115 -4.64 -12.74 11.55
CA SER A 115 -3.26 -12.82 12.03
C SER A 115 -3.04 -14.05 12.90
#